data_AF-A0A9X1S3B6-F1
#
_entry.id   AF-A0A9X1S3B6-F1
#
_cell.length_a   1.000
_cell.length_b   1.000
_cell.length_c   1.000
_cell.angle_alpha   90.00
_cell.angle_beta   90.00
_cell.angle_gamma   90.00
#
_symmetry.space_group_name_H-M   'P 1'
#
loop_
_entity.id
_entity.type
_entity.pdbx_description
1 polymer ?
#
loop_
_entity_poly.entity_id
_entity_poly.type
_entity_poly.pdbx_seq_one_letter_code
_entity_poly.pdbx_strand_id
1 'polypeptide(L)'
;MTRLEPTAKIAGIVGAPRDLEKHLGRAVSAEQRVYILHSQSCVDSGIDLRECEYSIALDAGIDLGVWDEHQDVPVVLGISEEYGDLEPAPVEATTPTNRSE
;
A
#
# COMPACT_ATOMS: atom_id res chain seq x y z
N MET A 1 0.25 6.76 13.05
CA MET A 1 1.34 6.10 13.80
C MET A 1 1.57 4.73 13.16
N THR A 2 2.58 4.58 12.30
CA THR A 2 2.86 3.33 11.58
C THR A 2 3.64 2.33 12.44
N ARG A 3 3.19 1.06 12.46
CA ARG A 3 3.84 -0.06 13.17
C ARG A 3 4.35 -1.09 12.17
N LEU A 4 5.61 -1.48 12.31
CA LEU A 4 6.21 -2.53 11.48
C LEU A 4 5.80 -3.90 12.00
N GLU A 5 5.23 -4.72 11.13
CA GLU A 5 5.02 -6.16 11.37
C GLU A 5 6.16 -6.97 10.74
N PRO A 6 6.50 -8.15 11.30
CA PRO A 6 7.53 -9.01 10.71
C PRO A 6 7.22 -9.36 9.25
N THR A 7 8.23 -9.32 8.37
CA THR A 7 8.12 -9.59 6.93
C THR A 7 7.37 -10.89 6.59
N ALA A 8 7.61 -11.95 7.36
CA ALA A 8 6.94 -13.24 7.15
C ALA A 8 5.45 -13.24 7.52
N LYS A 9 5.04 -12.33 8.43
CA LYS A 9 3.66 -12.26 8.95
C LYS A 9 2.78 -11.33 8.11
N ILE A 10 3.34 -10.20 7.65
CA ILE A 10 2.59 -9.17 6.93
C ILE A 10 2.02 -9.67 5.59
N ALA A 11 2.73 -10.53 4.87
CA ALA A 11 2.23 -11.14 3.63
C ALA A 11 0.99 -12.02 3.89
N GLY A 12 0.96 -12.75 5.01
CA GLY A 12 -0.20 -13.54 5.43
C GLY A 12 -1.39 -12.67 5.86
N ILE A 13 -1.13 -11.51 6.49
CA ILE A 13 -2.17 -10.55 6.85
C ILE A 13 -2.79 -9.93 5.59
N VAL A 14 -1.95 -9.44 4.67
CA VAL A 14 -2.41 -8.87 3.39
C VAL A 14 -3.06 -9.93 2.50
N GLY A 15 -2.66 -11.20 2.63
CA GLY A 15 -3.24 -12.30 1.85
C GLY A 15 -2.66 -12.42 0.44
N ALA A 16 -1.50 -11.79 0.19
CA ALA A 16 -0.81 -11.81 -1.09
C ALA A 16 0.71 -11.98 -0.91
N PRO A 17 1.41 -12.62 -1.85
CA PRO A 17 2.86 -12.62 -1.86
C PRO A 17 3.40 -11.22 -2.12
N ARG A 18 4.62 -10.94 -1.67
CA ARG A 18 5.29 -9.68 -1.94
C ARG A 18 5.57 -9.53 -3.44
N ASP A 19 5.21 -8.39 -3.99
CA ASP A 19 5.56 -8.01 -5.36
C ASP A 19 6.98 -7.43 -5.43
N LEU A 20 7.62 -7.53 -6.61
CA LEU A 20 8.98 -7.02 -6.80
C LEU A 20 9.04 -5.50 -6.72
N GLU A 21 8.03 -4.80 -7.26
CA GLU A 21 8.03 -3.35 -7.39
C GLU A 21 6.82 -2.68 -6.75
N LYS A 22 5.67 -3.34 -6.74
CA LYS A 22 4.40 -2.77 -6.27
C LYS A 22 4.22 -2.91 -4.77
N HIS A 23 3.72 -1.86 -4.14
CA HIS A 23 3.22 -1.93 -2.77
C HIS A 23 1.84 -2.56 -2.80
N LEU A 24 1.62 -3.54 -1.93
CA LEU A 24 0.33 -4.18 -1.76
C LEU A 24 -0.26 -3.79 -0.41
N GLY A 25 -1.57 -3.85 -0.28
CA GLY A 25 -2.23 -3.53 0.98
C GLY A 25 -3.54 -4.26 1.17
N ARG A 26 -4.04 -4.20 2.39
CA ARG A 26 -5.35 -4.72 2.76
C ARG A 26 -5.92 -3.93 3.92
N ALA A 27 -7.13 -3.41 3.74
CA ALA A 27 -7.94 -2.93 4.86
C ALA A 27 -8.57 -4.14 5.55
N VAL A 28 -8.18 -4.43 6.79
CA VAL A 28 -8.79 -5.49 7.59
C VAL A 28 -9.92 -4.87 8.40
N SER A 29 -11.16 -5.05 7.93
CA SER A 29 -12.35 -4.39 8.49
C SER A 29 -12.54 -4.75 9.97
N ALA A 30 -12.33 -6.02 10.31
CA ALA A 30 -12.44 -6.56 11.66
C ALA A 30 -11.46 -5.93 12.66
N GLU A 31 -10.34 -5.37 12.18
CA GLU A 31 -9.32 -4.73 13.01
C GLU A 31 -9.34 -3.20 12.91
N GLN A 32 -10.16 -2.65 12.00
CA GLN A 32 -10.18 -1.23 11.64
C GLN A 32 -8.77 -0.71 11.32
N ARG A 33 -8.01 -1.49 10.53
CA ARG A 33 -6.61 -1.20 10.20
C ARG A 33 -6.29 -1.49 8.75
N VAL A 34 -5.45 -0.65 8.16
CA VAL A 34 -4.85 -0.89 6.86
C VAL A 34 -3.42 -1.38 7.05
N TYR A 35 -3.09 -2.45 6.34
CA TYR A 35 -1.78 -3.06 6.33
C TYR A 35 -1.09 -2.77 4.99
N ILE A 36 0.18 -2.38 5.05
CA ILE A 36 1.03 -2.18 3.88
C ILE A 36 2.04 -3.32 3.81
N LEU A 37 2.06 -4.02 2.69
CA LEU A 37 3.12 -4.92 2.27
C LEU A 37 4.01 -4.17 1.27
N HIS A 38 5.10 -3.61 1.78
CA HIS A 38 6.12 -2.99 0.94
C HIS A 38 6.69 -3.98 -0.07
N SER A 39 6.99 -3.48 -1.27
CA SER A 39 7.60 -4.25 -2.36
C SER A 39 8.98 -4.77 -1.97
N GLN A 40 9.47 -5.75 -2.72
CA GLN A 40 10.81 -6.28 -2.52
C GLN A 40 11.87 -5.19 -2.73
N SER A 41 11.74 -4.38 -3.80
CA SER A 41 12.66 -3.28 -4.07
C SER A 41 12.70 -2.24 -2.95
N CYS A 42 11.54 -1.92 -2.34
CA CYS A 42 11.46 -0.98 -1.22
C CYS A 42 12.20 -1.52 0.01
N VAL A 43 12.02 -2.80 0.33
CA VAL A 43 12.73 -3.42 1.46
C VAL A 43 14.23 -3.57 1.19
N ASP A 44 14.61 -3.91 -0.04
CA ASP A 44 16.02 -4.08 -0.42
C ASP A 44 16.78 -2.76 -0.54
N SER A 45 16.07 -1.63 -0.70
CA SER A 45 16.67 -0.30 -0.70
C SER A 45 17.32 0.07 0.64
N GLY A 46 16.94 -0.60 1.73
CA GLY A 46 17.46 -0.37 3.07
C GLY A 46 16.92 0.91 3.74
N ILE A 47 15.92 1.58 3.16
CA ILE A 47 15.24 2.71 3.82
C ILE A 47 14.52 2.24 5.09
N ASP A 48 14.29 3.16 6.02
CA ASP A 48 13.29 2.92 7.04
C ASP A 48 11.91 2.88 6.39
N LEU A 49 11.21 1.74 6.45
CA LEU A 49 9.90 1.59 5.82
C LEU A 49 8.86 2.55 6.38
N ARG A 50 9.07 3.11 7.58
CA ARG A 50 8.21 4.17 8.14
C ARG A 50 8.39 5.52 7.42
N GLU A 51 9.52 5.72 6.75
CA GLU A 51 9.82 6.90 5.94
C GLU A 51 9.43 6.70 4.46
N CYS A 52 8.95 5.51 4.10
CA CYS A 52 8.39 5.26 2.77
C CYS A 52 7.16 6.15 2.54
N GLU A 53 7.04 6.70 1.33
CA GLU A 53 5.91 7.54 0.92
C GLU A 53 4.55 6.91 1.19
N TYR A 54 4.40 5.60 1.00
CA TYR A 54 3.16 4.87 1.28
C TYR A 54 2.84 4.81 2.78
N SER A 55 3.85 4.67 3.64
CA SER A 55 3.68 4.71 5.10
C SER A 55 3.30 6.10 5.58
N ILE A 56 3.89 7.13 4.98
CA ILE A 56 3.56 8.53 5.26
C ILE A 56 2.13 8.85 4.79
N ALA A 57 1.74 8.39 3.61
CA ALA A 57 0.38 8.54 3.08
C ALA A 57 -0.67 7.87 4.00
N LEU A 58 -0.37 6.67 4.53
CA LEU A 58 -1.24 6.03 5.52
C LEU A 58 -1.39 6.85 6.80
N ASP A 59 -0.32 7.53 7.23
CA ASP A 59 -0.36 8.41 8.39
C ASP A 59 -1.17 9.70 8.14
N ALA A 60 -1.37 10.11 6.88
CA ALA A 60 -2.26 11.21 6.49
C ALA A 60 -3.75 10.84 6.59
N GLY A 61 -4.06 9.55 6.59
CA GLY A 61 -5.41 9.01 6.70
C GLY A 61 -5.76 8.08 5.53
N ILE A 62 -7.00 7.61 5.53
CA ILE A 62 -7.59 6.88 4.42
C ILE A 62 -9.01 7.40 4.20
N ASP A 63 -9.42 7.54 2.94
CA ASP A 63 -10.82 7.77 2.60
C ASP A 63 -11.62 6.45 2.69
N LEU A 64 -12.45 6.32 3.71
CA LEU A 64 -13.30 5.14 3.90
C LEU A 64 -14.28 4.91 2.75
N GLY A 65 -14.71 5.96 2.04
CA GLY A 65 -15.58 5.83 0.88
C GLY A 65 -14.89 5.14 -0.29
N VAL A 66 -13.61 5.46 -0.53
CA VAL A 66 -12.79 4.79 -1.55
C VAL A 66 -12.50 3.35 -1.15
N TRP A 67 -12.22 3.10 0.14
CA TRP A 67 -11.87 1.78 0.63
C TRP A 67 -13.07 0.83 0.83
N ASP A 68 -14.31 1.31 0.78
CA ASP A 68 -15.51 0.54 1.15
C ASP A 68 -15.66 -0.76 0.32
N GLU A 69 -15.47 -0.67 -0.99
CA GLU A 69 -15.56 -1.81 -1.91
C GLU A 69 -14.28 -2.66 -1.96
N HIS A 70 -13.23 -2.26 -1.23
CA HIS A 70 -11.90 -2.87 -1.23
C HIS A 70 -11.48 -3.41 0.14
N GLN A 71 -12.41 -3.49 1.09
CA GLN A 71 -12.16 -4.06 2.40
C GLN A 71 -11.93 -5.58 2.31
N ASP A 72 -11.08 -6.08 3.21
CA ASP A 72 -10.73 -7.48 3.42
C ASP A 72 -10.15 -8.22 2.22
N VAL A 73 -9.80 -7.52 1.14
CA VAL A 73 -9.13 -8.07 -0.05
C VAL A 73 -7.76 -7.42 -0.26
N PRO A 74 -6.76 -8.18 -0.79
CA PRO A 74 -5.49 -7.59 -1.19
C PRO A 74 -5.67 -6.67 -2.41
N VAL A 75 -5.08 -5.48 -2.34
CA VAL A 75 -5.06 -4.47 -3.42
C VAL A 75 -3.64 -4.00 -3.69
N VAL A 76 -3.42 -3.45 -4.88
CA VAL A 76 -2.24 -2.61 -5.12
C VAL A 76 -2.49 -1.26 -4.44
N LEU A 77 -1.46 -0.69 -3.82
CA LEU A 77 -1.55 0.62 -3.20
C LEU A 77 -1.11 1.70 -4.18
N GLY A 78 -1.83 2.81 -4.18
CA GLY A 78 -1.46 4.07 -4.80
C GLY A 78 -1.49 5.19 -3.75
N ILE A 79 -0.97 6.35 -4.15
CA ILE A 79 -1.11 7.60 -3.40
C ILE A 79 -1.96 8.52 -4.26
N SER A 80 -3.05 9.03 -3.70
CA SER A 80 -3.95 9.96 -4.38
C SER A 80 -3.18 11.19 -4.87
N GLU A 81 -3.28 11.51 -6.17
CA GLU A 81 -2.70 12.76 -6.70
C GLU A 81 -3.42 14.01 -6.16
N GLU A 82 -4.68 13.86 -5.75
CA GLU A 82 -5.52 14.98 -5.29
C GLU A 82 -5.32 15.27 -3.80
N TYR A 83 -5.25 14.23 -2.97
CA TYR A 83 -5.25 14.38 -1.51
C TYR A 83 -3.97 13.87 -0.84
N GLY A 84 -3.15 13.09 -1.53
CA GLY A 84 -1.90 12.52 -0.99
C GLY A 84 -2.12 11.40 0.04
N ASP A 85 -3.35 10.90 0.19
CA ASP A 85 -3.67 9.78 1.07
C ASP A 85 -3.53 8.43 0.35
N LEU A 86 -3.55 7.36 1.13
CA LEU A 86 -3.35 6.01 0.63
C LEU A 86 -4.66 5.44 0.04
N GLU A 87 -4.63 5.03 -1.22
CA GLU A 87 -5.79 4.50 -1.93
C GLU A 87 -5.54 3.12 -2.58
N PRO A 88 -6.59 2.28 -2.74
CA PRO A 88 -6.52 1.10 -3.57
C PRO A 88 -6.38 1.50 -5.04
N ALA A 89 -5.23 1.17 -5.64
CA ALA A 89 -5.01 1.35 -7.06
C ALA A 89 -5.50 0.12 -7.84
N PRO A 90 -6.17 0.30 -9.00
CA PRO A 90 -6.45 -0.81 -9.89
C PRO A 90 -5.13 -1.46 -10.34
N VAL A 91 -5.10 -2.80 -10.38
CA VAL A 91 -3.92 -3.60 -10.73
C VAL A 91 -3.36 -3.25 -12.13
N GLU A 92 -4.14 -2.55 -12.95
CA GLU A 92 -3.84 -2.13 -14.33
C GLU A 92 -3.10 -0.79 -14.48
N ALA A 93 -2.79 -0.05 -13.40
CA ALA A 93 -2.10 1.24 -13.50
C ALA A 93 -0.55 1.13 -13.58
N THR A 94 -0.03 0.18 -14.36
CA THR A 94 1.35 0.28 -14.90
C THR A 94 1.28 0.45 -16.40
N THR A 95 0.70 1.56 -16.85
CA THR A 95 1.12 2.12 -18.13
C THR A 95 2.27 3.06 -17.82
N PRO A 96 3.51 2.83 -18.32
CA PRO A 96 4.54 3.84 -18.21
C PRO A 96 4.02 5.09 -18.92
N THR A 97 3.86 6.19 -18.19
CA THR A 97 3.65 7.50 -18.80
C THR A 97 4.88 7.81 -19.64
N ASN A 98 4.80 7.45 -20.92
CA ASN A 98 5.66 7.99 -21.95
C ASN A 98 5.26 9.46 -22.13
N ARG A 99 5.79 10.35 -21.28
CA ARG A 99 5.93 11.76 -21.66
C ARG A 99 7.15 11.86 -22.57
N SER A 100 6.91 11.58 -23.85
CA SER A 100 7.64 12.26 -24.91
C SER A 100 6.92 13.58 -25.14
N GLU A 101 7.60 14.70 -24.89
CA GLU A 101 7.67 15.91 -25.73
C GLU A 101 8.52 16.99 -25.04
#